data_AF-A0AA35SE33-F1
#
_entry.id   AF-A0AA35SE33-F1
#
_cell.length_a   1.000
_cell.length_b   1.000
_cell.length_c   1.000
_cell.angle_alpha   90.00
_cell.angle_beta   90.00
_cell.angle_gamma   90.00
#
_symmetry.space_group_name_H-M   'P 1'
#
loop_
_entity.id
_entity.type
_entity.pdbx_description
1 polymer ?
#
loop_
_entity_poly.entity_id
_entity_poly.type
_entity_poly.pdbx_seq_one_letter_code
_entity_poly.pdbx_strand_id
1 'polypeptide(L)'
;MEQWASLDKVNEALTKEYSVRRQMLLTRCDVTVQSFRWSERAKGKEEEMTGILKSLREPLSPTAYVSIARVLAAKSDLLSVRRTNTGRERAVAKCDINKVLIGKVPDRGGRPQETRPPPEMPSFKQRTEPPQDQRGGGGRGGGRGGRGRVQGGWSGGGGRGRG
;
A
#
# COMPACT_ATOMS: atom_id res chain seq x y z
N MET A 1 10.40 4.00 48.84
CA MET A 1 11.67 3.55 48.20
C MET A 1 11.40 2.59 47.05
N GLU A 2 10.57 1.55 47.23
CA GLU A 2 10.29 0.54 46.18
C GLU A 2 9.69 1.08 44.87
N GLN A 3 8.85 2.12 44.95
CA GLN A 3 8.19 2.71 43.77
C GLN A 3 9.19 3.34 42.80
N TRP A 4 10.25 3.99 43.29
CA TRP A 4 11.29 4.59 42.45
C TRP A 4 12.10 3.51 41.73
N ALA A 5 12.47 2.44 42.43
CA ALA A 5 13.16 1.31 41.82
C ALA A 5 12.31 0.61 40.74
N SER A 6 11.00 0.57 40.91
CA SER A 6 10.08 0.04 39.89
C SER A 6 10.02 0.97 38.66
N LEU A 7 9.91 2.29 38.87
CA LEU A 7 9.93 3.28 37.79
C LEU A 7 11.24 3.28 37.00
N ASP A 8 12.38 3.11 37.67
CA ASP A 8 13.68 2.99 37.01
C ASP A 8 13.74 1.78 36.08
N LYS A 9 13.25 0.61 36.54
CA LYS A 9 13.16 -0.60 35.71
C LYS A 9 12.28 -0.39 34.48
N VAL A 10 11.13 0.26 34.65
CA VAL A 10 10.23 0.59 33.53
C VAL A 10 10.91 1.54 32.56
N ASN A 11 11.56 2.61 33.05
CA ASN A 11 12.25 3.57 32.21
C ASN A 11 13.40 2.93 31.42
N GLU A 12 14.15 2.02 32.03
CA GLU A 12 15.23 1.28 31.37
C GLU A 12 14.68 0.38 30.26
N ALA A 13 13.62 -0.39 30.54
CA ALA A 13 12.97 -1.25 29.55
C ALA A 13 12.44 -0.45 28.35
N LEU A 14 11.74 0.66 28.61
CA LEU A 14 11.24 1.55 27.56
C LEU A 14 12.38 2.17 26.76
N THR A 15 13.44 2.63 27.42
CA THR A 15 14.61 3.23 26.75
C THR A 15 15.24 2.25 25.77
N LYS A 16 15.39 0.97 26.16
CA LYS A 16 15.89 -0.09 25.28
C LYS A 16 14.98 -0.29 24.07
N GLU A 17 13.68 -0.46 24.30
CA GLU A 17 12.70 -0.70 23.24
C GLU A 17 12.60 0.47 22.25
N TYR A 18 12.53 1.70 22.75
CA TYR A 18 12.49 2.89 21.91
C TYR A 18 13.80 3.15 21.15
N SER A 19 14.94 2.75 21.70
CA SER A 19 16.22 2.83 20.98
C SER A 19 16.22 1.90 19.75
N VAL A 20 15.71 0.67 19.90
CA VAL A 20 15.56 -0.26 18.77
C VAL A 20 14.58 0.30 17.74
N ARG A 21 13.42 0.83 18.16
CA ARG A 21 12.45 1.46 17.25
C ARG A 21 13.06 2.63 16.48
N ARG A 22 13.80 3.52 17.17
CA ARG A 22 14.47 4.66 16.54
C ARG A 22 15.50 4.19 15.53
N GLN A 23 16.34 3.21 15.87
CA GLN A 23 17.31 2.65 14.94
C GLN A 23 16.64 2.10 13.69
N MET A 24 15.55 1.33 13.84
CA MET A 24 14.78 0.82 12.69
C MET A 24 14.25 1.96 11.81
N LEU A 25 13.65 3.00 12.40
CA LEU A 25 13.14 4.15 11.66
C LEU A 25 14.25 4.90 10.90
N LEU A 26 15.42 5.05 11.51
CA LEU A 26 16.57 5.67 10.87
C LEU A 26 17.07 4.82 9.69
N THR A 27 17.25 3.52 9.89
CA THR A 27 17.63 2.61 8.81
C THR A 27 16.60 2.61 7.68
N ARG A 28 15.30 2.64 8.00
CA ARG A 28 14.23 2.75 7.01
C ARG A 28 14.32 4.04 6.21
N CYS A 29 14.62 5.16 6.89
CA CYS A 29 14.84 6.45 6.23
C CYS A 29 16.02 6.34 5.25
N ASP A 30 17.14 5.79 5.69
CA ASP A 30 18.36 5.62 4.90
C ASP A 30 18.12 4.74 3.66
N VAL A 31 17.42 3.61 3.81
CA VAL A 31 17.05 2.71 2.69
C VAL A 31 16.06 3.38 1.73
N THR A 32 15.10 4.14 2.24
CA THR A 32 14.14 4.87 1.40
C THR A 32 14.87 5.90 0.54
N VAL A 33 15.81 6.63 1.13
CA VAL A 33 16.70 7.54 0.39
C VAL A 33 17.49 6.81 -0.67
N GLN A 34 18.10 5.67 -0.33
CA GLN A 34 18.93 4.91 -1.26
C GLN A 34 18.13 4.49 -2.50
N SER A 35 16.83 4.18 -2.35
CA SER A 35 15.96 3.84 -3.49
C SER A 35 15.86 4.98 -4.53
N PHE A 36 15.97 6.25 -4.12
CA PHE A 36 15.92 7.38 -5.06
C PHE A 36 17.15 7.46 -5.98
N ARG A 37 18.30 6.91 -5.56
CA ARG A 37 19.54 6.88 -6.37
C ARG A 37 19.38 6.08 -7.66
N TRP A 38 18.41 5.16 -7.71
CA TRP A 38 18.17 4.31 -8.88
C TRP A 38 17.36 5.01 -9.98
N SER A 39 16.91 6.24 -9.75
CA SER A 39 16.16 7.01 -10.75
C SER A 39 17.09 7.72 -11.74
N GLU A 40 16.71 7.76 -13.03
CA GLU A 40 17.43 8.52 -14.06
C GLU A 40 17.59 10.01 -13.68
N ARG A 41 16.63 10.56 -12.94
CA ARG A 41 16.65 11.96 -12.47
C ARG A 41 17.66 12.22 -11.36
N ALA A 42 18.08 11.19 -10.64
CA ALA A 42 19.06 11.28 -9.56
C ALA A 42 20.50 11.16 -10.05
N LYS A 43 20.73 10.65 -11.28
CA LYS A 43 22.06 10.57 -11.87
C LYS A 43 22.71 11.95 -11.93
N GLY A 44 23.90 12.07 -11.35
CA GLY A 44 24.66 13.32 -11.27
C GLY A 44 24.23 14.29 -10.16
N LYS A 45 23.20 13.96 -9.35
CA LYS A 45 22.74 14.77 -8.20
C LYS A 45 22.94 14.09 -6.85
N GLU A 46 23.72 13.01 -6.81
CA GLU A 46 23.90 12.21 -5.60
C GLU A 46 24.60 12.98 -4.47
N GLU A 47 25.61 13.80 -4.80
CA GLU A 47 26.35 14.60 -3.83
C GLU A 47 25.47 15.67 -3.17
N GLU A 48 24.65 16.36 -3.96
CA GLU A 48 23.69 17.34 -3.44
C GLU A 48 22.66 16.68 -2.51
N MET A 49 22.10 15.55 -2.94
CA MET A 49 21.10 14.82 -2.16
C MET A 49 21.68 14.26 -0.86
N THR A 50 22.91 13.73 -0.91
CA THR A 50 23.61 13.23 0.29
C THR A 50 24.03 14.37 1.23
N GLY A 51 24.43 15.53 0.71
CA GLY A 51 24.73 16.71 1.52
C GLY A 51 23.53 17.19 2.35
N ILE A 52 22.36 17.32 1.71
CA ILE A 52 21.11 17.69 2.38
C ILE A 52 20.72 16.63 3.41
N LEU A 53 20.81 15.36 3.06
CA LEU A 53 20.41 14.30 3.98
C LEU A 53 21.34 14.18 5.17
N LYS A 54 22.64 14.39 4.98
CA LYS A 54 23.62 14.37 6.08
C LYS A 54 23.29 15.42 7.14
N SER A 55 22.98 16.66 6.74
CA SER A 55 22.63 17.72 7.68
C SER A 55 21.34 17.42 8.45
N LEU A 56 20.36 16.77 7.80
CA LEU A 56 19.13 16.31 8.46
C LEU A 56 19.35 15.06 9.33
N ARG A 57 20.34 14.22 8.99
CA ARG A 57 20.61 12.93 9.65
C ARG A 57 21.44 13.07 10.92
N GLU A 58 22.35 14.05 10.98
CA GLU A 58 23.22 14.33 12.14
C GLU A 58 22.48 14.53 13.47
N PRO A 59 21.41 15.34 13.58
CA PRO A 59 20.70 15.52 14.84
C PRO A 59 19.89 14.28 15.26
N LEU A 60 19.69 13.32 14.36
CA LEU A 60 18.86 12.15 14.60
C LEU A 60 19.65 11.03 15.27
N SER A 61 19.67 11.04 16.60
CA SER A 61 20.25 9.95 17.39
C SER A 61 19.36 8.69 17.38
N PRO A 62 19.94 7.47 17.34
CA PRO A 62 19.21 6.24 17.61
C PRO A 62 18.80 6.11 19.08
N THR A 63 19.51 6.76 20.00
CA THR A 63 19.21 6.72 21.44
C THR A 63 18.45 7.98 21.86
N ALA A 64 17.43 7.80 22.69
CA ALA A 64 16.76 8.87 23.40
C ALA A 64 16.90 8.60 24.89
N TYR A 65 17.72 9.38 25.59
CA TYR A 65 17.72 9.32 27.04
C TYR A 65 16.61 10.25 27.56
N VAL A 66 15.53 9.67 28.08
CA VAL A 66 14.46 10.40 28.75
C VAL A 66 14.60 10.13 30.24
N SER A 67 14.94 11.17 31.00
CA SER A 67 15.02 11.05 32.46
C SER A 67 13.62 11.08 33.08
N ILE A 68 13.46 10.34 34.18
CA ILE A 68 12.19 10.32 34.93
C ILE A 68 11.81 11.73 35.39
N ALA A 69 12.78 12.56 35.77
CA ALA A 69 12.55 13.97 36.10
C ALA A 69 11.90 14.76 34.95
N ARG A 70 12.32 14.52 33.69
CA ARG A 70 11.68 15.15 32.51
C ARG A 70 10.26 14.64 32.28
N VAL A 71 9.99 13.37 32.58
CA VAL A 71 8.64 12.80 32.50
C VAL A 71 7.73 13.44 33.55
N LEU A 72 8.21 13.57 34.79
CA LEU A 72 7.45 14.20 35.88
C LEU A 72 7.24 15.70 35.66
N ALA A 73 8.21 16.38 35.05
CA ALA A 73 8.10 17.79 34.69
C ALA A 73 7.24 18.03 33.43
N ALA A 74 6.88 16.98 32.68
CA ALA A 74 6.09 17.12 31.47
C ALA A 74 4.67 17.61 31.81
N LYS A 75 4.27 18.73 31.20
CA LYS A 75 2.88 19.20 31.27
C LYS A 75 1.97 18.24 30.50
N SER A 76 0.70 18.18 30.89
CA SER A 76 -0.33 17.30 30.33
C SER A 76 -0.46 17.34 28.80
N ASP A 77 -0.08 18.44 28.15
CA ASP A 77 -0.16 18.58 26.69
C ASP A 77 0.80 17.61 25.94
N LEU A 78 1.96 17.23 26.52
CA LEU A 78 2.90 16.27 25.91
C LEU A 78 2.37 14.83 25.91
N LEU A 79 1.47 14.52 26.83
CA LEU A 79 0.78 13.21 26.89
C LEU A 79 -0.46 13.18 25.99
N SER A 80 -0.86 14.33 25.43
CA SER A 80 -1.98 14.39 24.50
C SER A 80 -1.53 13.91 23.11
N VAL A 81 -2.00 12.73 22.71
CA VAL A 81 -1.79 12.23 21.35
C VAL A 81 -2.73 13.00 20.41
N ARG A 82 -2.22 14.10 19.84
CA ARG A 82 -2.97 14.83 18.81
C ARG A 82 -3.07 13.99 17.54
N ARG A 83 -4.29 13.84 17.04
CA ARG A 83 -4.53 13.19 15.76
C ARG A 83 -3.93 14.06 14.66
N THR A 84 -2.99 13.51 13.90
CA THR A 84 -2.34 14.22 12.79
C THR A 84 -3.21 14.26 11.53
N ASN A 85 -4.30 13.47 11.50
CA ASN A 85 -5.20 13.35 10.35
C ASN A 85 -6.46 14.22 10.45
N THR A 86 -6.66 14.94 11.55
CA THR A 86 -7.83 15.81 11.71
C THR A 86 -7.77 16.99 10.73
N GLY A 87 -8.94 17.51 10.38
CA GLY A 87 -9.05 18.56 9.36
C GLY A 87 -8.26 19.83 9.71
N ARG A 88 -8.10 20.12 11.00
CA ARG A 88 -7.34 21.27 11.50
C ARG A 88 -5.83 21.11 11.26
N GLU A 89 -5.28 19.93 11.55
CA GLU A 89 -3.89 19.61 11.33
C GLU A 89 -3.57 19.53 9.83
N ARG A 90 -4.49 18.99 9.01
CA ARG A 90 -4.35 18.98 7.54
C ARG A 90 -4.46 20.38 6.91
N ALA A 91 -5.23 21.29 7.49
CA ALA A 91 -5.30 22.67 7.04
C ALA A 91 -3.96 23.41 7.23
N VAL A 92 -3.23 23.07 8.31
CA VAL A 92 -1.91 23.65 8.62
C VAL A 92 -0.79 22.94 7.86
N ALA A 93 -0.86 21.62 7.73
CA ALA A 93 0.13 20.78 7.04
C ALA A 93 -0.01 20.79 5.51
N LYS A 94 -0.36 21.94 4.92
CA LYS A 94 -0.40 22.11 3.46
C LYS A 94 1.02 21.97 2.92
N CYS A 95 1.29 20.87 2.22
CA CYS A 95 2.54 20.65 1.50
C CYS A 95 2.28 20.72 -0.01
N ASP A 96 3.34 20.92 -0.80
CA ASP A 96 3.23 21.03 -2.26
C ASP A 96 2.64 19.77 -2.92
N ILE A 97 2.59 18.65 -2.22
CA ILE A 97 1.97 17.42 -2.70
C ILE A 97 0.50 17.34 -2.25
N ASN A 98 0.17 17.68 -1.00
CA ASN A 98 -1.20 17.73 -0.50
C ASN A 98 -1.73 19.17 -0.51
N LYS A 99 -2.03 19.67 -1.72
CA LYS A 99 -2.52 21.05 -1.91
C LYS A 99 -3.98 21.23 -1.56
N VAL A 100 -4.80 20.17 -1.61
CA VAL A 100 -6.26 20.26 -1.58
C VAL A 100 -6.82 19.56 -0.34
N LEU A 101 -7.44 20.33 0.55
CA LEU A 101 -8.28 19.80 1.61
C LEU A 101 -9.69 19.58 1.06
N ILE A 102 -10.06 18.31 0.84
CA ILE A 102 -11.41 17.96 0.41
C ILE A 102 -12.38 18.29 1.55
N GLY A 103 -13.32 19.20 1.29
CA GLY A 103 -14.33 19.64 2.25
C GLY A 103 -15.35 18.54 2.58
N LYS A 104 -16.50 18.94 3.14
CA LYS A 104 -17.60 18.01 3.46
C LYS A 104 -18.11 17.37 2.16
N VAL A 105 -17.79 16.09 1.96
CA VAL A 105 -18.26 15.33 0.80
C VAL A 105 -19.72 14.92 1.06
N PRO A 106 -20.67 15.26 0.17
CA PRO A 106 -22.04 14.77 0.26
C PRO A 106 -22.08 13.25 0.27
N ASP A 107 -23.07 12.67 0.95
CA ASP A 107 -23.22 11.22 1.01
C ASP A 107 -23.35 10.65 -0.41
N ARG A 108 -22.61 9.59 -0.71
CA ARG A 108 -22.58 8.94 -2.03
C ARG A 108 -23.50 7.72 -2.11
N GLY A 109 -24.25 7.44 -1.04
CA GLY A 109 -25.12 6.27 -0.95
C GLY A 109 -24.32 4.95 -0.90
N GLY A 110 -24.99 3.84 -1.17
CA GLY A 110 -24.36 2.50 -1.15
C GLY A 110 -24.22 1.91 0.26
N ARG A 111 -24.88 2.51 1.25
CA ARG A 111 -25.01 1.92 2.57
C ARG A 111 -25.75 0.58 2.45
N PRO A 112 -25.24 -0.52 3.03
CA PRO A 112 -25.87 -1.83 2.92
C PRO A 112 -27.36 -1.84 3.32
N GLN A 113 -27.75 -0.97 4.26
CA GLN A 113 -29.14 -0.80 4.70
C GLN A 113 -30.05 -0.04 3.72
N GLU A 114 -29.49 0.68 2.74
CA GLU A 114 -30.23 1.42 1.70
C GLU A 114 -30.32 0.61 0.39
N THR A 115 -29.56 -0.48 0.28
CA THR A 115 -29.55 -1.35 -0.89
C THR A 115 -30.79 -2.23 -0.88
N ARG A 116 -31.65 -2.08 -1.89
CA ARG A 116 -32.74 -3.04 -2.13
C ARG A 116 -32.16 -4.41 -2.44
N PRO A 117 -32.77 -5.51 -1.95
CA PRO A 117 -32.32 -6.85 -2.31
C PRO A 117 -32.28 -6.99 -3.84
N PRO A 118 -31.23 -7.61 -4.40
CA PRO A 118 -31.15 -7.81 -5.84
C PRO A 118 -32.37 -8.61 -6.29
N PRO A 119 -32.95 -8.29 -7.46
CA PRO A 119 -34.01 -9.12 -8.03
C PRO A 119 -33.48 -10.55 -8.20
N GLU A 120 -34.33 -11.55 -7.94
CA GLU A 120 -33.97 -12.95 -8.15
C GLU A 120 -33.47 -13.13 -9.59
N MET A 121 -32.26 -13.70 -9.73
CA MET A 121 -31.69 -13.96 -11.04
C MET A 121 -32.65 -14.84 -11.85
N PRO A 122 -32.97 -14.50 -13.11
CA PRO A 122 -33.86 -15.31 -13.91
C PRO A 122 -33.29 -16.72 -14.10
N SER A 123 -34.16 -17.72 -14.04
CA SER A 123 -33.77 -19.11 -14.29
C SER A 123 -33.24 -19.27 -15.71
N PHE A 124 -32.16 -20.03 -15.85
CA PHE A 124 -31.55 -20.32 -17.14
C PHE A 124 -32.54 -21.11 -18.00
N LYS A 125 -33.03 -20.53 -19.10
CA LYS A 125 -33.89 -21.24 -20.07
C LYS A 125 -33.04 -21.76 -21.23
N GLN A 126 -33.19 -23.03 -21.56
CA GLN A 126 -32.57 -23.61 -22.74
C GLN A 126 -33.10 -22.91 -23.99
N ARG A 127 -32.19 -22.58 -24.93
CA ARG A 127 -32.54 -21.95 -26.20
C ARG A 127 -33.32 -22.96 -27.05
N THR A 128 -34.56 -22.67 -27.40
CA THR A 128 -35.34 -23.47 -28.35
C THR A 128 -34.71 -23.38 -29.74
N GLU A 129 -34.40 -24.53 -30.32
CA GLU A 129 -33.96 -24.63 -31.71
C GLU A 129 -35.11 -24.19 -32.64
N PRO A 130 -34.81 -23.48 -33.74
CA PRO A 130 -35.84 -23.10 -34.72
C PRO A 130 -36.40 -24.36 -35.42
N PRO A 131 -37.69 -24.36 -35.81
CA PRO A 131 -38.32 -25.50 -36.49
C PRO A 131 -37.58 -25.93 -37.76
N GLN A 132 -37.38 -27.23 -37.91
CA GLN A 132 -36.56 -27.88 -38.93
C GLN A 132 -37.24 -28.00 -40.31
N ASP A 133 -38.03 -27.00 -40.74
CA ASP A 133 -38.81 -27.10 -41.99
C ASP A 133 -38.56 -25.96 -43.01
N GLN A 134 -37.41 -25.28 -42.94
CA GLN A 134 -36.99 -24.35 -44.00
C GLN A 134 -35.53 -24.57 -44.43
N ARG A 135 -35.24 -25.75 -45.01
CA ARG A 135 -34.09 -25.93 -45.89
C ARG A 135 -34.41 -25.34 -47.27
N GLY A 136 -34.19 -24.03 -47.43
CA GLY A 136 -34.10 -23.36 -48.74
C GLY A 136 -32.64 -23.18 -49.15
N GLY A 137 -32.26 -23.65 -50.33
CA GLY A 137 -30.87 -23.79 -50.79
C GLY A 137 -30.19 -22.55 -51.39
N GLY A 138 -28.89 -22.73 -51.70
CA GLY A 138 -28.01 -21.79 -52.43
C GLY A 138 -27.05 -21.06 -51.50
N GLY A 139 -25.75 -20.88 -51.77
CA GLY A 139 -24.93 -21.10 -52.95
C GLY A 139 -23.45 -20.84 -52.63
N ARG A 140 -22.63 -20.92 -53.67
CA ARG A 140 -21.16 -21.06 -53.71
C ARG A 140 -20.39 -19.76 -53.44
N GLY A 141 -19.15 -19.90 -52.97
CA GLY A 141 -18.05 -18.92 -53.12
C GLY A 141 -17.14 -18.90 -51.87
N GLY A 142 -15.82 -19.11 -51.88
CA GLY A 142 -14.82 -19.15 -52.93
C GLY A 142 -13.71 -18.13 -52.64
N GLY A 143 -12.48 -18.58 -52.32
CA GLY A 143 -11.25 -17.74 -52.28
C GLY A 143 -10.26 -18.16 -51.19
N ARG A 144 -9.34 -19.13 -51.44
CA ARG A 144 -7.94 -18.97 -51.93
C ARG A 144 -6.97 -18.25 -50.98
N GLY A 145 -5.97 -19.00 -50.51
CA GLY A 145 -4.56 -18.57 -50.54
C GLY A 145 -3.77 -18.71 -49.24
N GLY A 146 -2.70 -19.53 -49.27
CA GLY A 146 -1.55 -19.37 -48.36
C GLY A 146 -1.12 -20.61 -47.58
N ARG A 147 -0.33 -21.50 -48.21
CA ARG A 147 0.43 -22.56 -47.52
C ARG A 147 1.76 -21.99 -47.01
N GLY A 148 2.15 -22.33 -45.78
CA GLY A 148 3.51 -22.12 -45.27
C GLY A 148 3.74 -22.88 -43.96
N ARG A 149 4.56 -23.94 -44.03
CA ARG A 149 4.99 -24.84 -42.93
C ARG A 149 5.90 -24.14 -41.93
N VAL A 150 5.79 -24.45 -40.62
CA VAL A 150 6.86 -24.74 -39.62
C VAL A 150 6.15 -25.43 -38.43
N GLN A 151 6.20 -26.75 -38.25
CA GLN A 151 7.20 -27.60 -37.56
C GLN A 151 7.30 -27.44 -36.02
N GLY A 152 7.01 -28.55 -35.30
CA GLY A 152 7.46 -28.86 -33.94
C GLY A 152 6.54 -28.35 -32.81
N GLY A 153 5.90 -29.13 -31.94
CA GLY A 153 6.16 -30.50 -31.50
C GLY A 153 6.83 -30.51 -30.12
N TRP A 154 6.11 -30.18 -29.04
CA TRP A 154 6.51 -30.52 -27.66
C TRP A 154 5.35 -31.21 -26.93
N SER A 155 5.63 -32.45 -26.58
CA SER A 155 4.86 -33.39 -25.78
C SER A 155 4.72 -32.91 -24.33
N GLY A 156 3.60 -33.24 -23.70
CA GLY A 156 3.37 -33.06 -22.27
C GLY A 156 2.15 -33.87 -21.83
N GLY A 157 2.07 -35.12 -22.28
CA GLY A 157 1.00 -36.04 -21.93
C GLY A 157 1.21 -36.71 -20.59
N GLY A 158 0.12 -36.82 -19.83
CA GLY A 158 -0.30 -38.09 -19.23
C GLY A 158 0.35 -38.48 -17.92
N GLY A 159 -0.45 -38.39 -16.85
CA GLY A 159 -0.17 -39.13 -15.62
C GLY A 159 -0.45 -40.64 -15.72
N ARG A 160 -0.16 -41.29 -14.59
CA ARG A 160 -0.57 -42.63 -14.09
C ARG A 160 0.36 -43.82 -14.41
N GLY A 161 1.19 -44.16 -13.41
CA GLY A 161 0.93 -45.33 -12.55
C GLY A 161 1.71 -46.64 -12.80
N ARG A 162 2.03 -47.29 -11.66
CA ARG A 162 2.45 -48.68 -11.40
C ARG A 162 3.95 -48.97 -11.34
N GLY A 163 4.34 -49.55 -10.21
CA GLY A 163 5.68 -49.90 -9.75
C GLY A 163 5.71 -49.78 -8.24
#